data_AF-A0A8T3YI35-F1
#
_entry.id   AF-A0A8T3YI35-F1
#
_cell.length_a   1.000
_cell.length_b   1.000
_cell.length_c   1.000
_cell.angle_alpha   90.00
_cell.angle_beta   90.00
_cell.angle_gamma   90.00
#
_symmetry.space_group_name_H-M   'P 1'
#
loop_
_entity.id
_entity.type
_entity.pdbx_description
1 polymer ?
#
loop_
_entity_poly.entity_id
_entity_poly.type
_entity_poly.pdbx_seq_one_letter_code
_entity_poly.pdbx_strand_id
1 'polypeptide(L)'
;MKVRELKNFLELQAGEARAGQLLQTYSHWIAALFQAREYVVGSPKDLPTLHRLAELKLVILHPGARTVAELTPAGKKLYQDFYGHGYY
;
A
#
# COMPACT_ATOMS: atom_id res chain seq x y z
N MET A 1 -3.37 -10.27 -5.28
CA MET A 1 -4.08 -9.12 -5.87
C MET A 1 -3.17 -8.50 -6.91
N LYS A 2 -3.69 -8.23 -8.10
CA LYS A 2 -3.02 -7.51 -9.20
C LYS A 2 -3.40 -6.02 -9.16
N VAL A 3 -2.61 -5.16 -9.81
CA VAL A 3 -2.83 -3.71 -9.93
C VAL A 3 -4.20 -3.41 -10.53
N ARG A 4 -4.63 -4.18 -11.54
CA ARG A 4 -5.98 -4.06 -12.13
C ARG A 4 -7.09 -4.30 -11.11
N GLU A 5 -6.95 -5.31 -10.25
CA GLU A 5 -7.95 -5.61 -9.22
C GLU A 5 -8.02 -4.51 -8.17
N LEU A 6 -6.85 -3.99 -7.75
CA LEU A 6 -6.78 -2.86 -6.84
C LEU A 6 -7.39 -1.59 -7.47
N LYS A 7 -7.07 -1.29 -8.73
CA LYS A 7 -7.64 -0.14 -9.45
C LYS A 7 -9.16 -0.21 -9.49
N ASN A 8 -9.71 -1.34 -9.94
CA ASN A 8 -11.17 -1.55 -9.99
C ASN A 8 -11.81 -1.40 -8.60
N PHE A 9 -11.18 -1.92 -7.54
CA PHE A 9 -11.69 -1.76 -6.19
C PHE A 9 -11.69 -0.29 -5.73
N LEU A 10 -10.62 0.45 -6.02
CA LEU A 10 -10.53 1.87 -5.68
C LEU A 10 -11.51 2.73 -6.48
N GLU A 11 -11.78 2.38 -7.74
CA GLU A 11 -12.78 3.04 -8.58
C GLU A 11 -14.18 2.88 -8.01
N LEU A 12 -14.52 1.68 -7.53
CA LEU A 12 -15.81 1.40 -6.88
C LEU A 12 -15.98 2.16 -5.55
N GLN A 13 -14.89 2.40 -4.81
CA GLN A 13 -14.94 3.05 -3.49
C GLN A 13 -14.87 4.58 -3.56
N ALA A 14 -14.10 5.14 -4.49
CA ALA A 14 -13.71 6.55 -4.49
C ALA A 14 -13.94 7.26 -5.83
N GLY A 15 -14.36 6.55 -6.87
CA GLY A 15 -14.49 7.05 -8.24
C GLY A 15 -13.17 7.06 -9.01
N GLU A 16 -13.26 7.18 -10.33
CA GLU A 16 -12.13 7.02 -11.26
C GLU A 16 -10.99 8.02 -11.04
N ALA A 17 -11.32 9.30 -10.89
CA ALA A 17 -10.34 10.37 -10.67
C ALA A 17 -9.52 10.15 -9.38
N ARG A 18 -10.16 9.67 -8.31
CA ARG A 18 -9.52 9.47 -7.01
C ARG A 18 -8.80 8.12 -6.93
N ALA A 19 -9.28 7.13 -7.66
CA ALA A 19 -8.64 5.82 -7.76
C ALA A 19 -7.21 5.94 -8.30
N GLY A 20 -6.99 6.76 -9.34
CA GLY A 20 -5.64 7.00 -9.88
C GLY A 20 -4.67 7.58 -8.84
N GLN A 21 -5.11 8.60 -8.09
CA GLN A 21 -4.30 9.21 -7.03
C GLN A 21 -3.99 8.25 -5.87
N LEU A 22 -4.99 7.48 -5.45
CA LEU A 22 -4.83 6.47 -4.40
C LEU A 22 -3.88 5.36 -4.85
N LEU A 23 -3.96 4.95 -6.11
CA LEU A 23 -3.11 3.90 -6.66
C LEU A 23 -1.63 4.33 -6.71
N GLN A 24 -1.34 5.58 -7.11
CA GLN A 24 0.01 6.18 -6.99
C GLN A 24 0.48 6.28 -5.54
N THR A 25 -0.40 6.71 -4.64
CA THR A 25 -0.07 6.80 -3.21
C THR A 25 0.29 5.43 -2.65
N TYR A 26 -0.49 4.41 -3.00
CA TYR A 26 -0.28 3.04 -2.53
C TYR A 26 0.95 2.41 -3.16
N SER A 27 1.23 2.64 -4.45
CA SER A 27 2.44 2.15 -5.10
C SER A 27 3.69 2.72 -4.43
N HIS A 28 3.68 4.00 -4.08
CA HIS A 28 4.78 4.65 -3.36
C HIS A 28 5.01 3.99 -1.99
N TRP A 29 3.96 3.83 -1.18
CA TRP A 29 4.06 3.21 0.14
C TRP A 29 4.52 1.75 0.08
N ILE A 30 3.99 0.98 -0.87
CA ILE A 30 4.40 -0.41 -1.07
C ILE A 30 5.85 -0.49 -1.49
N ALA A 31 6.33 0.38 -2.39
CA ALA A 31 7.73 0.44 -2.77
C ALA A 31 8.64 0.81 -1.58
N ALA A 32 8.25 1.81 -0.79
CA ALA A 32 8.98 2.21 0.42
C ALA A 32 9.10 1.06 1.43
N LEU A 33 8.00 0.36 1.70
CA LEU A 33 7.99 -0.81 2.59
C LEU A 33 8.80 -1.98 2.03
N PHE A 34 8.79 -2.19 0.70
CA PHE A 34 9.60 -3.23 0.07
C PHE A 34 11.09 -2.97 0.22
N GLN A 35 11.52 -1.72 0.02
CA GLN A 35 12.93 -1.30 0.13
C GLN A 35 13.41 -1.32 1.59
N ALA A 36 12.61 -0.77 2.51
CA ALA A 36 12.96 -0.70 3.93
C ALA A 36 12.84 -2.05 4.64
N ARG A 37 12.08 -3.00 4.08
CA ARG A 37 11.62 -4.27 4.68
C ARG A 37 10.66 -4.09 5.85
N GLU A 38 10.91 -3.09 6.69
CA GLU A 38 10.14 -2.70 7.86
C GLU A 38 10.08 -1.16 7.92
N TYR A 39 8.89 -0.58 8.06
CA TYR A 39 8.73 0.88 8.26
C TYR A 39 8.26 1.16 9.68
N VAL A 40 9.09 1.84 10.46
CA VAL A 40 8.71 2.36 11.77
C VAL A 40 7.93 3.64 11.55
N VAL A 41 6.65 3.64 11.95
CA VAL A 41 5.77 4.78 11.75
C VAL A 41 6.23 5.96 12.63
N GLY A 42 6.95 6.89 12.02
CA GLY A 42 7.46 8.09 12.67
C GLY A 42 6.48 9.26 12.69
N SER A 43 5.48 9.26 11.80
CA SER A 43 4.50 10.34 11.66
C SER A 43 3.06 9.81 11.78
N PRO A 44 2.22 10.42 12.64
CA PRO A 44 0.79 10.08 12.71
C PRO A 44 0.04 10.25 11.39
N LYS A 45 0.57 11.06 10.46
CA LYS A 45 -0.01 11.29 9.14
C LYS A 45 0.09 10.07 8.21
N ASP A 46 0.99 9.14 8.51
CA ASP A 46 1.22 7.94 7.69
C ASP A 46 0.25 6.82 8.05
N LEU A 47 -0.25 6.82 9.30
CA LEU A 47 -1.14 5.79 9.84
C LEU A 47 -2.41 5.56 9.00
N PRO A 48 -3.16 6.57 8.54
CA PRO A 48 -4.38 6.32 7.77
C PRO A 48 -4.14 5.53 6.49
N THR A 49 -3.05 5.81 5.78
CA THR A 49 -2.69 5.12 4.53
C THR A 49 -2.24 3.69 4.83
N LEU A 50 -1.41 3.51 5.85
CA LEU A 50 -0.95 2.20 6.29
C LEU A 50 -2.09 1.31 6.81
N HIS A 51 -3.06 1.89 7.52
CA HIS A 51 -4.29 1.19 7.95
C HIS A 51 -5.12 0.73 6.74
N ARG A 52 -5.34 1.60 5.74
CA ARG A 52 -6.04 1.20 4.51
C ARG A 52 -5.31 0.08 3.75
N LEU A 53 -3.99 0.14 3.67
CA LEU A 53 -3.20 -0.94 3.07
C LEU A 53 -3.31 -2.25 3.87
N ALA A 54 -3.45 -2.15 5.20
CA ALA A 54 -3.69 -3.31 6.06
C ALA A 54 -5.10 -3.89 5.90
N GLU A 55 -6.13 -3.06 5.76
CA GLU A 55 -7.50 -3.48 5.41
C GLU A 55 -7.53 -4.23 4.07
N LEU A 56 -6.72 -3.81 3.11
CA LEU A 56 -6.52 -4.48 1.82
C LEU A 56 -5.65 -5.74 1.90
N LYS A 57 -5.20 -6.14 3.11
CA LYS A 57 -4.30 -7.27 3.35
C LYS A 57 -2.96 -7.17 2.61
N LEU A 58 -2.52 -5.96 2.28
CA LEU A 58 -1.25 -5.67 1.60
C LEU A 58 -0.11 -5.42 2.60
N VAL A 59 -0.45 -4.92 3.79
CA VAL A 59 0.47 -4.58 4.87
C VAL A 59 -0.01 -5.24 6.17
N ILE A 60 0.90 -5.62 7.05
CA ILE A 60 0.60 -5.97 8.44
C ILE A 60 1.15 -4.84 9.31
N LEU A 61 0.34 -4.40 10.27
CA LEU A 61 0.75 -3.45 11.29
C LEU A 61 0.98 -4.19 12.60
N HIS A 62 2.18 -4.04 13.16
CA HIS A 62 2.55 -4.55 14.47
C HIS A 62 2.46 -3.40 15.48
N PRO A 63 1.39 -3.32 16.29
CA PRO A 63 1.28 -2.31 17.34
C PRO A 63 2.26 -2.62 18.47
N GLY A 64 2.97 -1.60 18.94
CA GLY A 64 3.94 -1.68 20.03
C GLY A 64 4.30 -0.28 20.52
N ALA A 65 5.48 -0.11 21.14
CA ALA A 65 5.98 1.22 21.51
C ALA A 65 6.14 2.16 20.30
N ARG A 66 6.35 1.58 19.12
CA ARG A 66 6.23 2.23 17.80
C ARG A 66 5.52 1.27 16.87
N THR A 67 4.55 1.75 16.10
CA THR A 67 3.89 0.93 15.09
C THR A 67 4.89 0.58 14.00
N VAL A 68 5.06 -0.71 13.72
CA VAL A 68 5.88 -1.19 12.60
C VAL A 68 4.96 -1.71 11.51
N ALA A 69 5.25 -1.36 10.25
CA ALA A 69 4.52 -1.80 9.09
C ALA A 69 5.40 -2.69 8.20
N GLU A 70 4.85 -3.81 7.75
CA GLU A 70 5.53 -4.79 6.91
C GLU A 70 4.65 -5.23 5.73
N LEU A 71 5.26 -5.55 4.58
CA LEU A 71 4.50 -6.08 3.44
C LEU A 71 4.11 -7.55 3.65
N THR A 72 2.83 -7.84 3.38
CA THR A 72 2.37 -9.22 3.24
C THR A 72 2.92 -9.87 1.97
N PRO A 73 2.81 -11.20 1.81
CA PRO A 73 3.06 -11.84 0.52
C PRO A 73 2.20 -11.27 -0.63
N ALA A 74 0.99 -10.81 -0.33
CA ALA A 74 0.13 -10.14 -1.31
C ALA A 74 0.66 -8.74 -1.68
N GLY A 75 1.14 -7.97 -0.71
CA GLY A 75 1.83 -6.69 -0.93
C GLY A 75 3.08 -6.82 -1.79
N LYS A 76 3.91 -7.83 -1.53
CA LYS A 76 5.11 -8.13 -2.34
C LYS A 76 4.78 -8.50 -3.77
N LYS A 77 3.74 -9.32 -3.99
CA LYS A 77 3.25 -9.65 -5.35
C LYS A 77 2.71 -8.40 -6.06
N LEU A 78 1.98 -7.55 -5.34
CA LEU A 78 1.46 -6.32 -5.90
C LEU A 78 2.58 -5.34 -6.27
N TYR A 79 3.66 -5.26 -5.48
CA TYR A 79 4.86 -4.51 -5.83
C TYR A 79 5.47 -4.97 -7.17
N GLN A 80 5.61 -6.28 -7.38
CA GLN A 80 6.12 -6.82 -8.64
C GLN A 80 5.23 -6.46 -9.83
N ASP A 81 3.92 -6.48 -9.62
CA ASP A 81 2.94 -6.10 -10.64
C ASP A 81 2.99 -4.59 -10.93
N PHE A 82 3.14 -3.73 -9.91
CA PHE A 82 3.41 -2.29 -10.10
C PHE A 82 4.68 -2.04 -10.90
N TYR A 83 5.75 -2.79 -10.59
CA TYR A 83 7.03 -2.68 -11.28
C TYR A 83 6.88 -2.98 -12.78
N GLY A 84 6.15 -4.05 -13.11
CA GLY A 84 5.86 -4.46 -14.49
C GLY A 84 4.94 -3.50 -15.26
N HIS A 85 4.16 -2.66 -14.56
CA HIS A 85 3.21 -1.72 -15.15
C HIS A 85 3.68 -0.27 -15.21
N GLY A 86 4.92 0.04 -14.78
CA GLY A 86 5.48 1.40 -14.87
C GLY A 86 5.03 2.36 -13.78
N TYR A 87 4.51 1.86 -12.66
CA TYR A 87 4.14 2.70 -11.52
C TYR A 87 5.38 3.05 -10.68
N TYR A 88 5.93 4.26 -10.87
CA TYR A 88 7.01 4.86 -10.06
C TYR A 88 6.80 6.36 -9.87
#